data_AF-A0A0Q7E0I5-F1
#
_entry.id   AF-A0A0Q7E0I5-F1
#
_cell.length_a   1.000
_cell.length_b   1.000
_cell.length_c   1.000
_cell.angle_alpha   90.00
_cell.angle_beta   90.00
_cell.angle_gamma   90.00
#
_symmetry.space_group_name_H-M   'P 1'
#
loop_
_entity.id
_entity.type
_entity.pdbx_description
1 polymer ?
#
loop_
_entity_poly.entity_id
_entity_poly.type
_entity_poly.pdbx_seq_one_letter_code
_entity_poly.pdbx_strand_id
1 'polypeptide(L)'
;MLLVWTGCIIAFFVLPFRLENRVMTLYGFMILVLFIATYCAGALVAARPQPQRPRPPGARVDFRLTDQILMIAGIIAIFAAVMDIQGRNILDLADAYQVRSDRAGALLAGSQSDSTIWFQLAFLTYPAGYVYLVREVAYRSRPVWWRAAAFGLAPVVITSLAMGGRAPLFYALLMIVFGFALRRQLFPVRPSPRAARARSRRPFKLGTSAKVGIAALGGIMLLYFVQVFFARADVAGGVEGMFGVASTSWGVNFNGRFSNVFFALLGPDGTYLVFVFVWYLVQGLVMSNAIFTDYNGSMMLGSYGVDLVAAATRRINGQFIADGYAVLLRMNTYGFLPSAFGSLYVDFRFFGLIPCFLWGWLSGKVYANVKRGMDDRWMLLVPFVTVGIFFSLINTPIGFSNGFVTHVWMIVAFLAAKVQRASFPPMPQGAMRLSAR
;
A
#
# COMPACT_ATOMS: atom_id res chain seq x y z
N MET A 1 5.41 -10.96 -6.94
CA MET A 1 5.11 -10.31 -8.23
C MET A 1 4.39 -11.26 -9.14
N LEU A 2 5.05 -12.32 -9.64
CA LEU A 2 4.43 -13.31 -10.54
C LEU A 2 3.11 -13.87 -10.01
N LEU A 3 3.08 -14.42 -8.78
CA LEU A 3 1.84 -14.94 -8.18
C LEU A 3 0.70 -13.91 -8.10
N VAL A 4 1.03 -12.64 -7.83
CA VAL A 4 0.03 -11.56 -7.72
C VAL A 4 -0.58 -11.27 -9.09
N TRP A 5 0.25 -11.13 -10.12
CA TRP A 5 -0.21 -10.86 -11.48
C TRP A 5 -0.87 -12.07 -12.14
N THR A 6 -0.39 -13.29 -11.90
CA THR A 6 -1.08 -14.51 -12.31
C THR A 6 -2.46 -14.60 -11.66
N GLY A 7 -2.58 -14.31 -10.37
CA GLY A 7 -3.87 -14.25 -9.68
C GLY A 7 -4.81 -13.19 -10.27
N CYS A 8 -4.29 -12.01 -10.61
CA CYS A 8 -5.04 -10.97 -11.31
C CYS A 8 -5.57 -11.44 -12.67
N ILE A 9 -4.72 -12.08 -13.49
CA ILE A 9 -5.11 -12.60 -14.81
C ILE A 9 -6.18 -13.69 -14.66
N ILE A 10 -6.02 -14.61 -13.70
CA ILE A 10 -7.03 -15.65 -13.42
C ILE A 10 -8.35 -15.00 -13.00
N ALA A 11 -8.31 -14.02 -12.08
CA ALA A 11 -9.50 -13.30 -11.65
C ALA A 11 -10.21 -12.62 -12.84
N PHE A 12 -9.47 -11.98 -13.75
CA PHE A 12 -10.04 -11.35 -14.94
C PHE A 12 -10.89 -12.31 -15.78
N PHE A 13 -10.47 -13.57 -15.93
CA PHE A 13 -11.21 -14.57 -16.70
C PHE A 13 -12.39 -15.24 -15.96
N VAL A 14 -12.42 -15.16 -14.64
CA VAL A 14 -13.46 -15.80 -13.80
C VAL A 14 -14.63 -14.86 -13.51
N LEU A 15 -14.43 -13.55 -13.63
CA LEU A 15 -15.38 -12.55 -13.14
C LEU A 15 -16.66 -12.43 -13.99
N PRO A 16 -17.79 -12.00 -13.36
CA PRO A 16 -19.10 -11.94 -14.00
C PRO A 16 -19.26 -10.79 -15.00
N PHE A 17 -18.18 -10.09 -15.34
CA PHE A 17 -18.24 -8.91 -16.20
C PHE A 17 -17.64 -9.19 -17.58
N ARG A 18 -18.05 -8.39 -18.56
CA ARG A 18 -17.43 -8.37 -19.89
C ARG A 18 -17.09 -6.93 -20.26
N LEU A 19 -15.98 -6.77 -20.96
CA LEU A 19 -15.58 -5.48 -21.53
C LEU A 19 -16.43 -5.22 -22.77
N GLU A 20 -17.06 -4.04 -22.86
CA GLU A 20 -17.90 -3.65 -24.01
C GLU A 20 -17.13 -2.82 -25.04
N ASN A 21 -16.36 -1.84 -24.56
CA ASN A 21 -15.71 -0.85 -25.41
C ASN A 21 -14.19 -0.82 -25.21
N ARG A 22 -13.63 -1.93 -24.72
CA ARG A 22 -12.18 -2.10 -24.52
C ARG A 22 -11.74 -3.44 -25.05
N VAL A 23 -10.73 -3.43 -25.91
CA VAL A 23 -10.11 -4.64 -26.45
C VAL A 23 -8.76 -4.81 -25.77
N MET A 24 -8.54 -5.98 -25.16
CA MET A 24 -7.24 -6.36 -24.64
C MET A 24 -6.32 -6.70 -25.82
N THR A 25 -5.37 -5.82 -26.13
CA THR A 25 -4.44 -6.03 -27.24
C THR A 25 -3.25 -6.89 -26.82
N LEU A 26 -2.72 -7.67 -27.76
CA LEU A 26 -1.48 -8.43 -27.56
C LEU A 26 -0.30 -7.49 -27.27
N TYR A 27 -0.25 -6.34 -27.95
CA TYR A 27 0.80 -5.34 -27.76
C TYR A 27 0.84 -4.82 -26.32
N GLY A 28 -0.29 -4.39 -25.76
CA GLY A 28 -0.36 -3.94 -24.38
C GLY A 28 -0.01 -5.05 -23.39
N PHE A 29 -0.38 -6.29 -23.67
CA PHE A 29 0.01 -7.44 -22.84
C PHE A 29 1.52 -7.70 -22.87
N MET A 30 2.16 -7.61 -24.04
CA MET A 30 3.61 -7.76 -24.17
C MET A 30 4.37 -6.68 -23.39
N ILE A 31 3.90 -5.43 -23.41
CA ILE A 31 4.48 -4.35 -22.61
C ILE A 31 4.33 -4.64 -21.11
N LEU A 32 3.15 -5.10 -20.67
CA LEU A 32 2.95 -5.50 -19.27
C LEU A 32 3.95 -6.59 -18.84
N VAL A 33 4.09 -7.64 -19.66
CA VAL A 33 5.05 -8.73 -19.41
C VAL A 33 6.47 -8.20 -19.35
N LEU A 34 6.85 -7.26 -20.23
CA LEU A 34 8.15 -6.61 -20.21
C LEU A 34 8.41 -5.91 -18.87
N PHE A 35 7.47 -5.09 -18.38
CA PHE A 35 7.62 -4.42 -17.08
C PHE A 35 7.74 -5.42 -15.91
N ILE A 36 6.92 -6.48 -15.90
CA ILE A 36 6.99 -7.53 -14.87
C ILE A 36 8.35 -8.24 -14.93
N ALA A 37 8.83 -8.57 -16.13
CA ALA A 37 10.12 -9.21 -16.35
C ALA A 37 11.27 -8.30 -15.88
N THR A 38 11.21 -7.00 -16.18
CA THR A 38 12.20 -6.00 -15.73
C THR A 38 12.24 -5.88 -14.21
N TYR A 39 11.08 -5.84 -13.53
CA TYR A 39 11.02 -5.89 -12.07
C TYR A 39 11.68 -7.17 -11.53
N CYS A 40 11.36 -8.33 -12.11
CA CYS A 40 11.90 -9.61 -11.68
C CYS A 40 13.41 -9.69 -11.91
N ALA A 41 13.90 -9.19 -13.04
CA ALA A 41 15.33 -9.10 -13.35
C ALA A 41 16.07 -8.26 -12.30
N GLY A 42 15.55 -7.07 -11.98
CA GLY A 42 16.11 -6.23 -10.91
C GLY A 42 16.19 -6.97 -9.57
N ALA A 43 15.09 -7.63 -9.19
CA ALA A 43 15.04 -8.40 -7.94
C ALA A 43 16.07 -9.53 -7.91
N LEU A 44 16.21 -10.29 -9.00
CA LEU A 44 17.17 -11.40 -9.10
C LEU A 44 18.63 -10.94 -9.08
N VAL A 45 18.93 -9.80 -9.71
CA VAL A 45 20.27 -9.19 -9.66
C VAL A 45 20.70 -8.90 -8.22
N ALA A 46 19.79 -8.36 -7.40
CA ALA A 46 20.07 -8.06 -5.99
C ALA A 46 20.00 -9.29 -5.06
N ALA A 47 19.14 -10.26 -5.38
CA ALA A 47 18.82 -11.42 -4.55
C ALA A 47 19.29 -12.74 -5.16
N ARG A 48 20.60 -12.93 -5.29
CA ARG A 48 21.15 -14.25 -5.66
C ARG A 48 20.69 -15.33 -4.66
N PRO A 49 20.38 -16.57 -5.11
CA PRO A 49 20.05 -17.67 -4.23
C PRO A 49 21.09 -17.83 -3.12
N GLN A 50 20.64 -17.71 -1.87
CA GLN A 50 21.51 -17.77 -0.70
C GLN A 50 20.83 -18.56 0.42
N PRO A 51 21.57 -19.39 1.15
CA PRO A 51 21.03 -20.08 2.31
C PRO A 51 20.63 -19.08 3.40
N GLN A 52 19.54 -19.38 4.10
CA GLN A 52 19.13 -18.58 5.26
C GLN A 52 20.21 -18.69 6.35
N ARG A 53 20.85 -17.58 6.69
CA ARG A 53 21.77 -17.55 7.82
C ARG A 53 20.99 -17.43 9.13
N PRO A 54 21.40 -18.16 10.18
CA PRO A 54 20.83 -17.98 11.52
C PRO A 54 21.17 -16.58 12.02
N ARG A 55 20.24 -15.97 12.76
CA ARG A 55 20.44 -14.64 13.31
C ARG A 55 21.39 -14.69 14.50
N PRO A 56 22.20 -13.64 14.73
CA PRO A 56 23.03 -13.57 15.91
C PRO A 56 22.15 -13.62 17.17
N PRO A 57 22.39 -14.54 18.11
CA PRO A 57 21.63 -14.58 19.35
C PRO A 57 21.84 -13.27 20.12
N GLY A 58 20.74 -12.61 20.49
CA GLY A 58 20.79 -11.37 21.27
C GLY A 58 20.93 -10.08 20.46
N ALA A 59 20.96 -10.12 19.12
CA ALA A 59 20.80 -8.92 18.31
C ALA A 59 19.45 -8.25 18.65
N ARG A 60 19.48 -6.97 18.99
CA ARG A 60 18.28 -6.17 19.26
C ARG A 60 18.35 -4.89 18.44
N VAL A 61 17.19 -4.42 18.01
CA VAL A 61 17.07 -3.10 17.40
C VAL A 61 16.48 -2.17 18.43
N ASP A 62 17.20 -1.10 18.73
CA ASP A 62 16.72 0.01 19.54
C ASP A 62 15.96 0.99 18.67
N PHE A 63 14.69 1.17 19.02
CA PHE A 63 13.75 2.04 18.33
C PHE A 63 13.37 3.25 19.19
N ARG A 64 14.11 3.61 20.25
CA ARG A 64 13.74 4.72 21.13
C ARG A 64 13.59 6.04 20.36
N LEU A 65 14.59 6.39 19.54
CA LEU A 65 14.55 7.60 18.73
C LEU A 65 13.49 7.49 17.63
N THR A 66 13.43 6.35 16.95
CA THR A 66 12.40 6.06 15.93
C THR A 66 10.98 6.26 16.48
N ASP A 67 10.72 5.77 17.69
CA ASP A 67 9.42 5.95 18.37
C ASP A 67 9.11 7.42 18.61
N GLN A 68 10.07 8.17 19.13
CA GLN A 68 9.87 9.59 19.42
C GLN A 68 9.52 10.35 18.15
N ILE A 69 10.30 10.15 17.08
CA ILE A 69 10.09 10.80 15.79
C ILE A 69 8.70 10.47 15.22
N LEU A 70 8.34 9.18 15.16
CA LEU A 70 7.07 8.74 14.58
C LEU A 70 5.87 9.15 15.44
N MET A 71 6.00 9.15 16.77
CA MET A 71 4.94 9.61 17.67
C MET A 71 4.72 11.12 17.55
N ILE A 72 5.79 11.92 17.47
CA ILE A 72 5.69 13.38 17.26
C ILE A 72 5.00 13.65 15.92
N ALA A 73 5.40 12.97 14.84
CA ALA A 73 4.74 13.08 13.54
C ALA A 73 3.26 12.68 13.62
N GLY A 74 2.93 11.60 14.33
CA GLY A 74 1.54 11.18 14.56
C GLY A 74 0.71 12.22 15.32
N ILE A 75 1.28 12.87 16.35
CA ILE A 75 0.61 13.95 17.09
C ILE A 75 0.36 15.16 16.19
N ILE A 76 1.36 15.57 15.40
CA ILE A 76 1.23 16.65 14.42
C ILE A 76 0.13 16.31 13.40
N ALA A 77 0.10 15.08 12.89
CA ALA A 77 -0.89 14.62 11.93
C ALA A 77 -2.32 14.71 12.51
N ILE A 78 -2.51 14.22 13.74
CA ILE A 78 -3.80 14.28 14.43
C ILE A 78 -4.24 15.74 14.62
N PHE A 79 -3.37 16.57 15.18
CA PHE A 79 -3.68 17.97 15.44
C PHE A 79 -4.03 18.70 14.14
N ALA A 80 -3.19 18.57 13.11
CA ALA A 80 -3.41 19.21 11.81
C ALA A 80 -4.68 18.69 11.12
N ALA A 81 -4.97 17.39 11.20
CA ALA A 81 -6.18 16.83 10.62
C ALA A 81 -7.44 17.32 11.35
N VAL A 82 -7.41 17.43 12.70
CA VAL A 82 -8.51 18.00 13.51
C VAL A 82 -8.76 19.46 13.14
N MET A 83 -7.72 20.25 12.96
CA MET A 83 -7.85 21.65 12.53
C MET A 83 -8.43 21.75 11.11
N ASP A 84 -8.07 20.86 10.18
CA ASP A 84 -8.60 20.89 8.80
C ASP A 84 -10.08 20.48 8.71
N ILE A 85 -10.56 19.63 9.62
CA ILE A 85 -11.95 19.16 9.61
C ILE A 85 -12.88 20.04 10.44
N GLN A 86 -12.35 21.01 11.18
CA GLN A 86 -13.15 21.89 12.02
C GLN A 86 -14.18 22.65 11.16
N GLY A 87 -15.47 22.47 11.46
CA GLY A 87 -16.56 23.08 10.70
C GLY A 87 -17.02 22.30 9.46
N ARG A 88 -16.50 21.08 9.22
CA ARG A 88 -16.97 20.17 8.15
C ARG A 88 -17.71 18.97 8.72
N ASN A 89 -18.75 18.48 8.02
CA ASN A 89 -19.42 17.23 8.39
C ASN A 89 -18.72 16.02 7.78
N ILE A 90 -17.65 15.53 8.43
CA ILE A 90 -16.83 14.42 7.91
C ILE A 90 -17.56 13.05 7.83
N LEU A 91 -18.74 12.94 8.43
CA LEU A 91 -19.54 11.71 8.41
C LEU A 91 -20.58 11.72 7.28
N ASP A 92 -20.76 12.85 6.61
CA ASP A 92 -21.57 12.93 5.40
C ASP A 92 -20.79 12.38 4.21
N LEU A 93 -21.08 11.13 3.86
CA LEU A 93 -20.42 10.45 2.74
C LEU A 93 -20.78 11.05 1.38
N ALA A 94 -21.93 11.72 1.25
CA ALA A 94 -22.35 12.37 0.02
C ALA A 94 -21.56 13.67 -0.19
N ASP A 95 -21.44 14.50 0.85
CA ASP A 95 -20.60 15.71 0.81
C ASP A 95 -19.12 15.36 0.55
N ALA A 96 -18.60 14.34 1.24
CA ALA A 96 -17.25 13.85 1.02
C ALA A 96 -17.02 13.34 -0.43
N TYR A 97 -18.04 12.76 -1.06
CA TYR A 97 -17.99 12.38 -2.47
C TYR A 97 -17.95 13.60 -3.39
N GLN A 98 -18.78 14.62 -3.14
CA GLN A 98 -18.81 15.85 -3.94
C GLN A 98 -17.47 16.59 -3.89
N VAL A 99 -16.93 16.84 -2.69
CA VAL A 99 -15.62 17.49 -2.50
C VAL A 99 -14.51 16.74 -3.26
N ARG A 100 -14.58 15.41 -3.27
CA ARG A 100 -13.62 14.59 -4.03
C ARG A 100 -13.80 14.74 -5.54
N SER A 101 -15.04 14.79 -6.02
CA SER A 101 -15.36 15.04 -7.42
C SER A 101 -14.82 16.39 -7.87
N ASP A 102 -15.05 17.44 -7.09
CA ASP A 102 -14.57 18.79 -7.36
C ASP A 102 -13.04 18.86 -7.42
N ARG A 103 -12.36 18.19 -6.49
CA ARG A 103 -10.88 18.08 -6.49
C ARG A 103 -10.35 17.33 -7.72
N ALA A 104 -11.07 16.31 -8.20
CA ALA A 104 -10.72 15.61 -9.43
C ALA A 104 -10.91 16.51 -10.66
N GLY A 105 -12.02 17.26 -10.73
CA GLY A 105 -12.25 18.28 -11.76
C GLY A 105 -11.19 19.38 -11.76
N ALA A 106 -10.80 19.85 -10.57
CA ALA A 106 -9.72 20.81 -10.39
C ALA A 106 -8.38 20.27 -10.93
N LEU A 107 -8.08 18.99 -10.69
CA LEU A 107 -6.89 18.32 -11.21
C LEU A 107 -6.94 18.18 -12.75
N LEU A 108 -8.09 17.82 -13.32
CA LEU A 108 -8.31 17.80 -14.78
C LEU A 108 -8.04 19.15 -15.43
N ALA A 109 -8.48 20.23 -14.77
CA ALA A 109 -8.26 21.59 -15.24
C ALA A 109 -6.84 22.11 -14.99
N GLY A 110 -5.97 21.34 -14.34
CA GLY A 110 -4.62 21.78 -13.97
C GLY A 110 -4.60 22.97 -12.99
N SER A 111 -5.74 23.28 -12.35
CA SER A 111 -5.90 24.39 -11.41
C SER A 111 -4.92 24.28 -10.23
N GLN A 112 -4.77 25.29 -9.38
CA GLN A 112 -3.94 25.13 -8.18
C GLN A 112 -4.65 24.26 -7.12
N SER A 113 -3.87 23.66 -6.21
CA SER A 113 -4.45 22.93 -5.08
C SER A 113 -4.76 23.90 -3.95
N ASP A 114 -6.05 24.12 -3.67
CA ASP A 114 -6.53 24.97 -2.56
C ASP A 114 -6.46 24.25 -1.20
N SER A 115 -5.48 23.38 -1.03
CA SER A 115 -5.28 22.63 0.21
C SER A 115 -4.80 23.56 1.32
N THR A 116 -5.48 23.54 2.46
CA THR A 116 -5.08 24.30 3.65
C THR A 116 -3.68 23.88 4.12
N ILE A 117 -3.00 24.75 4.88
CA ILE A 117 -1.71 24.40 5.50
C ILE A 117 -1.86 23.21 6.46
N TRP A 118 -3.02 23.10 7.13
CA TRP A 118 -3.35 22.00 8.03
C TRP A 118 -3.45 20.68 7.29
N PHE A 119 -4.13 20.66 6.14
CA PHE A 119 -4.17 19.49 5.28
C PHE A 119 -2.77 19.08 4.81
N GLN A 120 -1.95 20.03 4.36
CA GLN A 120 -0.58 19.75 3.90
C GLN A 120 0.28 19.13 5.00
N LEU A 121 0.20 19.67 6.23
CA LEU A 121 0.90 19.11 7.39
C LEU A 121 0.41 17.69 7.71
N ALA A 122 -0.91 17.48 7.75
CA ALA A 122 -1.49 16.15 7.97
C ALA A 122 -1.03 15.18 6.88
N PHE A 123 -1.12 15.57 5.61
CA PHE A 123 -0.70 14.78 4.45
C PHE A 123 0.77 14.35 4.55
N LEU A 124 1.66 15.24 4.98
CA LEU A 124 3.09 14.92 5.12
C LEU A 124 3.41 14.05 6.34
N THR A 125 2.55 13.99 7.35
CA THR A 125 2.88 13.37 8.65
C THR A 125 2.08 12.12 8.99
N TYR A 126 0.83 11.99 8.53
CA TYR A 126 0.00 10.81 8.81
C TYR A 126 0.62 9.47 8.36
N PRO A 127 1.42 9.39 7.26
CA PRO A 127 2.00 8.12 6.84
C PRO A 127 3.03 7.56 7.83
N ALA A 128 3.55 8.38 8.74
CA ALA A 128 4.36 7.92 9.87
C ALA A 128 3.61 6.87 10.71
N GLY A 129 2.27 6.96 10.77
CA GLY A 129 1.41 5.99 11.45
C GLY A 129 1.55 4.57 10.90
N TYR A 130 1.70 4.39 9.58
CA TYR A 130 1.93 3.06 8.99
C TYR A 130 3.22 2.42 9.47
N VAL A 131 4.29 3.22 9.48
CA VAL A 131 5.61 2.78 9.94
C VAL A 131 5.58 2.47 11.42
N TYR A 132 4.89 3.29 12.21
CA TYR A 132 4.68 3.06 13.62
C TYR A 132 3.91 1.77 13.90
N LEU A 133 2.85 1.49 13.13
CA LEU A 133 2.10 0.23 13.23
C LEU A 133 2.99 -0.98 12.99
N VAL A 134 3.75 -1.00 11.88
CA VAL A 134 4.68 -2.10 11.59
C VAL A 134 5.69 -2.25 12.72
N ARG A 135 6.29 -1.15 13.18
CA ARG A 135 7.26 -1.18 14.27
C ARG A 135 6.66 -1.77 15.56
N GLU A 136 5.52 -1.25 16.00
CA GLU A 136 4.91 -1.61 17.29
C GLU A 136 4.40 -3.05 17.25
N VAL A 137 3.79 -3.45 16.14
CA VAL A 137 3.22 -4.78 15.93
C VAL A 137 4.30 -5.82 15.66
N ALA A 138 5.34 -5.53 14.88
CA ALA A 138 6.34 -6.53 14.51
C ALA A 138 7.45 -6.69 15.55
N TYR A 139 8.01 -5.58 16.05
CA TYR A 139 9.26 -5.61 16.83
C TYR A 139 9.06 -5.61 18.34
N ARG A 140 7.88 -5.23 18.86
CA ARG A 140 7.68 -5.19 20.30
C ARG A 140 7.30 -6.57 20.83
N SER A 141 8.06 -7.11 21.79
CA SER A 141 7.75 -8.43 22.37
C SER A 141 6.30 -8.55 22.89
N ARG A 142 5.76 -7.47 23.45
CA ARG A 142 4.34 -7.29 23.80
C ARG A 142 3.88 -5.94 23.20
N PRO A 143 3.12 -5.94 22.09
CA PRO A 143 2.57 -4.72 21.52
C PRO A 143 1.73 -3.97 22.56
N VAL A 144 1.90 -2.64 22.62
CA VAL A 144 1.10 -1.78 23.48
C VAL A 144 -0.04 -1.21 22.64
N TRP A 145 -1.21 -1.84 22.74
CA TRP A 145 -2.34 -1.58 21.84
C TRP A 145 -2.81 -0.12 21.84
N TRP A 146 -2.81 0.55 23.00
CA TRP A 146 -3.18 1.97 23.04
C TRP A 146 -2.19 2.85 22.27
N ARG A 147 -0.89 2.50 22.22
CA ARG A 147 0.11 3.23 21.42
C ARG A 147 -0.09 2.98 19.94
N ALA A 148 -0.35 1.73 19.56
CA ALA A 148 -0.69 1.39 18.17
C ALA A 148 -1.96 2.11 17.72
N ALA A 149 -2.97 2.21 18.60
CA ALA A 149 -4.18 2.97 18.35
C ALA A 149 -3.89 4.47 18.22
N ALA A 150 -3.22 5.09 19.20
CA ALA A 150 -3.02 6.54 19.26
C ALA A 150 -2.02 7.07 18.21
N PHE A 151 -0.90 6.37 17.97
CA PHE A 151 0.17 6.88 17.09
C PHE A 151 0.26 6.15 15.76
N GLY A 152 -0.43 5.02 15.63
CA GLY A 152 -0.49 4.24 14.39
C GLY A 152 -1.81 4.44 13.64
N LEU A 153 -2.92 4.05 14.25
CA LEU A 153 -4.24 4.07 13.61
C LEU A 153 -4.90 5.45 13.61
N ALA A 154 -4.93 6.17 14.73
CA ALA A 154 -5.62 7.46 14.85
C ALA A 154 -5.21 8.49 13.79
N PRO A 155 -3.90 8.76 13.52
CA PRO A 155 -3.55 9.70 12.45
C PRO A 155 -4.08 9.24 11.09
N VAL A 156 -4.00 7.94 10.78
CA VAL A 156 -4.52 7.38 9.52
C VAL A 156 -6.04 7.51 9.45
N VAL A 157 -6.75 7.19 10.53
CA VAL A 157 -8.22 7.24 10.58
C VAL A 157 -8.72 8.66 10.40
N ILE A 158 -8.22 9.61 11.19
CA ILE A 158 -8.68 11.00 11.15
C ILE A 158 -8.37 11.61 9.79
N THR A 159 -7.16 11.41 9.24
CA THR A 159 -6.83 11.90 7.90
C THR A 159 -7.64 11.19 6.81
N SER A 160 -7.95 9.90 6.95
CA SER A 160 -8.82 9.19 5.98
C SER A 160 -10.22 9.78 5.95
N LEU A 161 -10.79 10.07 7.12
CA LEU A 161 -12.08 10.73 7.25
C LEU A 161 -12.04 12.14 6.65
N ALA A 162 -11.00 12.92 6.96
CA ALA A 162 -10.78 14.25 6.38
C ALA A 162 -10.69 14.24 4.84
N MET A 163 -10.17 13.15 4.27
CA MET A 163 -10.02 12.98 2.82
C MET A 163 -11.24 12.34 2.13
N GLY A 164 -12.26 11.89 2.87
CA GLY A 164 -13.32 11.03 2.31
C GLY A 164 -12.77 9.73 1.71
N GLY A 165 -11.64 9.26 2.25
CA GLY A 165 -10.80 8.21 1.68
C GLY A 165 -10.96 6.88 2.40
N ARG A 166 -10.90 5.78 1.64
CA ARG A 166 -10.92 4.39 2.17
C ARG A 166 -9.61 3.62 2.00
N ALA A 167 -8.79 4.03 1.04
CA ALA A 167 -7.50 3.39 0.75
C ALA A 167 -6.51 3.47 1.93
N PRO A 168 -6.37 4.60 2.66
CA PRO A 168 -5.39 4.70 3.72
C PRO A 168 -5.72 3.76 4.90
N LEU A 169 -7.01 3.65 5.25
CA LEU A 169 -7.51 2.67 6.21
C LEU A 169 -7.11 1.24 5.83
N PHE A 170 -7.48 0.81 4.62
CA PHE A 170 -7.16 -0.54 4.14
C PHE A 170 -5.64 -0.82 4.14
N TYR A 171 -4.84 0.19 3.76
CA TYR A 171 -3.38 0.11 3.83
C TYR A 171 -2.87 -0.12 5.26
N ALA A 172 -3.43 0.59 6.26
CA ALA A 172 -3.10 0.40 7.68
C ALA A 172 -3.39 -1.02 8.16
N LEU A 173 -4.53 -1.60 7.76
CA LEU A 173 -4.90 -2.98 8.10
C LEU A 173 -3.89 -3.98 7.52
N LEU A 174 -3.48 -3.80 6.26
CA LEU A 174 -2.45 -4.65 5.66
C LEU A 174 -1.12 -4.53 6.40
N MET A 175 -0.72 -3.33 6.82
CA MET A 175 0.49 -3.13 7.62
C MET A 175 0.44 -3.86 8.95
N ILE A 176 -0.72 -3.89 9.61
CA ILE A 176 -0.94 -4.67 10.83
C ILE A 176 -0.81 -6.17 10.53
N VAL A 177 -1.49 -6.68 9.50
CA VAL A 177 -1.47 -8.11 9.13
C VAL A 177 -0.07 -8.58 8.77
N PHE A 178 0.63 -7.87 7.88
CA PHE A 178 2.00 -8.21 7.47
C PHE A 178 3.01 -7.99 8.60
N GLY A 179 2.82 -6.97 9.44
CA GLY A 179 3.59 -6.79 10.68
C GLY A 179 3.44 -7.98 11.63
N PHE A 180 2.23 -8.51 11.78
CA PHE A 180 1.98 -9.71 12.58
C PHE A 180 2.59 -10.98 11.98
N ALA A 181 2.48 -11.16 10.67
CA ALA A 181 3.10 -12.28 9.97
C ALA A 181 4.63 -12.29 10.19
N LEU A 182 5.25 -11.10 10.19
CA LEU A 182 6.68 -10.91 10.40
C LEU A 182 7.15 -11.29 11.81
N ARG A 183 6.29 -11.16 12.84
CA ARG A 183 6.63 -11.54 14.23
C ARG A 183 7.12 -12.97 14.36
N ARG A 184 6.57 -13.90 13.55
CA ARG A 184 6.98 -15.31 13.58
C ARG A 184 8.46 -15.49 13.22
N GLN A 185 9.00 -14.58 12.41
CA GLN A 185 10.40 -14.57 12.04
C GLN A 185 11.26 -13.85 13.09
N LEU A 186 10.77 -12.75 13.67
CA LEU A 186 11.47 -11.98 14.71
C LEU A 186 11.55 -12.69 16.07
N PHE A 187 10.55 -13.50 16.41
CA PHE A 187 10.49 -14.24 17.66
C PHE A 187 10.19 -15.73 17.44
N PRO A 188 11.17 -16.50 16.91
CA PRO A 188 10.98 -17.93 16.67
C PRO A 188 10.72 -18.68 17.99
N VAL A 189 9.78 -19.62 17.97
CA VAL A 189 9.26 -20.32 19.16
C VAL A 189 10.22 -21.42 19.69
N ARG A 190 11.34 -21.70 19.02
CA ARG A 190 12.20 -22.83 19.41
C ARG A 190 13.00 -22.54 20.69
N PRO A 191 12.84 -23.35 21.75
CA PRO A 191 13.71 -23.27 22.92
C PRO A 191 15.02 -24.01 22.58
N SER A 192 16.13 -23.29 22.53
CA SER A 192 17.41 -23.95 22.77
C SER A 192 17.48 -24.28 24.28
N PRO A 193 17.83 -25.51 24.69
CA PRO A 193 17.98 -25.89 26.09
C PRO A 193 18.96 -24.97 26.85
N ARG A 194 19.96 -24.41 26.16
CA ARG A 194 20.90 -23.43 26.72
C ARG A 194 20.35 -22.00 26.79
N ALA A 195 19.41 -21.63 25.92
CA ALA A 195 18.76 -20.31 25.94
C ALA A 195 17.64 -20.20 26.99
N ALA A 196 17.15 -21.33 27.51
CA ALA A 196 16.11 -21.37 28.55
C ALA A 196 16.53 -20.67 29.86
N ARG A 197 17.84 -20.55 30.14
CA ARG A 197 18.36 -19.83 31.32
C ARG A 197 18.42 -18.30 31.13
N ALA A 198 18.36 -17.79 29.89
CA ALA A 198 18.36 -16.36 29.62
C ALA A 198 16.91 -15.81 29.56
N ARG A 199 16.32 -15.54 30.72
CA ARG A 199 15.08 -14.78 30.97
C ARG A 199 13.96 -14.94 29.90
N SER A 200 13.05 -15.85 30.22
CA SER A 200 11.62 -15.89 29.89
C SER A 200 11.02 -14.55 29.42
N ARG A 201 11.11 -14.26 28.13
CA ARG A 201 10.11 -13.45 27.42
C ARG A 201 9.52 -14.32 26.34
N ARG A 202 8.60 -15.20 26.74
CA ARG A 202 7.80 -15.98 25.81
C ARG A 202 7.22 -15.00 24.77
N PRO A 203 7.38 -15.27 23.46
CA PRO A 203 6.80 -14.42 22.44
C PRO A 203 5.31 -14.29 22.71
N PHE A 204 4.79 -13.06 22.67
CA PHE A 204 3.35 -12.84 22.70
C PHE A 204 2.74 -13.59 21.51
N LYS A 205 2.08 -14.71 21.80
CA LYS A 205 1.19 -15.36 20.86
C LYS A 205 -0.07 -14.51 20.82
N LEU A 206 -0.58 -14.24 19.63
CA LEU A 206 -1.89 -13.63 19.49
C LEU A 206 -2.91 -14.52 20.19
N GLY A 207 -3.39 -14.07 21.35
CA GLY A 207 -4.52 -14.71 22.02
C GLY A 207 -5.74 -14.65 21.12
N THR A 208 -6.72 -15.52 21.38
CA THR A 208 -7.98 -15.54 20.64
C THR A 208 -8.64 -14.15 20.62
N SER A 209 -8.59 -13.42 21.75
CA SER A 209 -9.10 -12.04 21.85
C SER A 209 -8.43 -11.06 20.89
N ALA A 210 -7.11 -11.11 20.71
CA ALA A 210 -6.42 -10.25 19.76
C ALA A 210 -6.76 -10.61 18.30
N LYS A 211 -6.98 -11.90 18.00
CA LYS A 211 -7.39 -12.33 16.65
C LYS A 211 -8.80 -11.85 16.35
N VAL A 212 -9.70 -12.01 17.33
CA VAL A 212 -11.07 -11.50 17.27
C VAL A 212 -11.07 -9.99 17.11
N GLY A 213 -10.24 -9.26 17.86
CA GLY A 213 -10.12 -7.80 17.72
C GLY A 213 -9.65 -7.34 16.33
N ILE A 214 -8.63 -7.99 15.76
CA ILE A 214 -8.19 -7.70 14.38
C ILE A 214 -9.29 -8.07 13.37
N ALA A 215 -9.97 -9.19 13.55
CA ALA A 215 -11.07 -9.61 12.69
C ALA A 215 -12.26 -8.63 12.77
N ALA A 216 -12.61 -8.18 13.98
CA ALA A 216 -13.66 -7.19 14.21
C ALA A 216 -13.30 -5.84 13.58
N LEU A 217 -12.05 -5.38 13.77
CA LEU A 217 -11.55 -4.17 13.10
C LEU A 217 -11.64 -4.30 11.57
N GLY A 218 -11.18 -5.43 11.03
CA GLY A 218 -11.29 -5.72 9.60
C GLY A 218 -12.75 -5.73 9.11
N GLY A 219 -13.67 -6.30 9.89
CA GLY A 219 -15.10 -6.29 9.62
C GLY A 219 -15.69 -4.88 9.62
N ILE A 220 -15.39 -4.05 10.62
CA ILE A 220 -15.83 -2.65 10.68
C ILE A 220 -15.32 -1.86 9.48
N MET A 221 -14.05 -2.05 9.10
CA MET A 221 -13.47 -1.39 7.94
C MET A 221 -14.09 -1.86 6.62
N LEU A 222 -14.42 -3.15 6.52
CA LEU A 222 -15.14 -3.70 5.37
C LEU A 222 -16.55 -3.13 5.28
N LEU A 223 -17.27 -3.04 6.40
CA LEU A 223 -18.59 -2.41 6.46
C LEU A 223 -18.52 -0.95 6.03
N TYR A 224 -17.57 -0.17 6.55
CA TYR A 224 -17.36 1.20 6.11
C TYR A 224 -17.08 1.28 4.60
N PHE A 225 -16.22 0.40 4.08
CA PHE A 225 -15.92 0.34 2.66
C PHE A 225 -17.17 0.06 1.81
N VAL A 226 -18.00 -0.90 2.23
CA VAL A 226 -19.28 -1.24 1.59
C VAL A 226 -20.24 -0.03 1.61
N GLN A 227 -20.40 0.62 2.76
CA GLN A 227 -21.26 1.80 2.91
C GLN A 227 -20.84 2.95 1.99
N VAL A 228 -19.53 3.18 1.81
CA VAL A 228 -19.03 4.18 0.87
C VAL A 228 -19.42 3.87 -0.59
N PHE A 229 -19.57 2.60 -0.98
CA PHE A 229 -20.05 2.26 -2.33
C PHE A 229 -21.55 2.38 -2.48
N PHE A 230 -22.33 1.99 -1.47
CA PHE A 230 -23.77 2.20 -1.52
C PHE A 230 -24.13 3.69 -1.54
N ALA A 231 -23.49 4.51 -0.69
CA ALA A 231 -23.68 5.96 -0.75
C ALA A 231 -23.37 6.56 -2.13
N ARG A 232 -22.40 6.02 -2.87
CA ARG A 232 -22.13 6.42 -4.26
C ARG A 232 -23.16 5.89 -5.24
N ALA A 233 -23.64 4.68 -5.02
CA ALA A 233 -24.67 4.08 -5.84
C ALA A 233 -25.97 4.86 -5.72
N ASP A 234 -26.35 5.27 -4.50
CA ASP A 234 -27.54 6.07 -4.23
C ASP A 234 -27.53 7.39 -5.02
N VAL A 235 -26.38 8.08 -5.10
CA VAL A 235 -26.20 9.29 -5.91
C VAL A 235 -26.40 9.01 -7.42
N ALA A 236 -26.13 7.79 -7.88
CA ALA A 236 -26.29 7.37 -9.27
C ALA A 236 -27.67 6.73 -9.57
N GLY A 237 -28.63 6.78 -8.64
CA GLY A 237 -29.95 6.14 -8.79
C GLY A 237 -29.98 4.69 -8.30
N GLY A 238 -29.11 4.33 -7.36
CA GLY A 238 -28.99 3.00 -6.77
C GLY A 238 -28.03 2.06 -7.52
N VAL A 239 -28.04 0.79 -7.12
CA VAL A 239 -27.14 -0.23 -7.70
C VAL A 239 -27.40 -0.46 -9.19
N GLU A 240 -28.66 -0.42 -9.63
CA GLU A 240 -29.01 -0.56 -11.04
C GLU A 240 -28.45 0.60 -11.88
N GLY A 241 -28.56 1.83 -11.38
CA GLY A 241 -27.95 3.01 -11.99
C GLY A 241 -26.43 2.86 -12.10
N MET A 242 -25.77 2.30 -11.08
CA MET A 242 -24.33 2.02 -11.11
C MET A 242 -23.91 0.98 -12.15
N PHE A 243 -24.75 0.01 -12.49
CA PHE A 243 -24.45 -0.90 -13.61
C PHE A 243 -24.46 -0.15 -14.95
N GLY A 244 -25.39 0.79 -15.13
CA GLY A 244 -25.40 1.69 -16.29
C GLY A 244 -24.16 2.60 -16.34
N VAL A 245 -23.76 3.16 -15.21
CA VAL A 245 -22.51 3.96 -15.09
C VAL A 245 -21.28 3.10 -15.40
N ALA A 246 -21.23 1.86 -14.93
CA ALA A 246 -20.10 0.96 -15.21
C ALA A 246 -20.01 0.59 -16.71
N SER A 247 -21.14 0.36 -17.38
CA SER A 247 -21.16 0.12 -18.84
C SER A 247 -20.68 1.35 -19.60
N THR A 248 -21.29 2.51 -19.35
CA THR A 248 -21.02 3.76 -20.09
C THR A 248 -19.64 4.34 -19.78
N SER A 249 -19.29 4.44 -18.49
CA SER A 249 -18.07 5.12 -18.05
C SER A 249 -16.91 4.16 -17.89
N TRP A 250 -17.12 2.94 -17.39
CA TRP A 250 -16.02 2.01 -17.12
C TRP A 250 -15.75 1.09 -18.33
N GLY A 251 -16.71 0.99 -19.25
CA GLY A 251 -16.66 0.10 -20.41
C GLY A 251 -16.89 -1.36 -20.02
N VAL A 252 -17.63 -1.59 -18.93
CA VAL A 252 -17.82 -2.91 -18.32
C VAL A 252 -19.31 -3.18 -18.16
N ASN A 253 -19.80 -4.26 -18.75
CA ASN A 253 -21.15 -4.76 -18.50
C ASN A 253 -21.14 -6.00 -17.59
N PHE A 254 -22.31 -6.34 -17.10
CA PHE A 254 -22.54 -7.48 -16.20
C PHE A 254 -23.22 -8.64 -16.93
N ASN A 255 -22.90 -8.79 -18.22
CA ASN A 255 -23.37 -9.89 -19.06
C ASN A 255 -22.22 -10.87 -19.37
N GLY A 256 -21.25 -10.95 -18.45
CA GLY A 256 -20.07 -11.79 -18.57
C GLY A 256 -20.35 -13.27 -18.31
N ARG A 257 -19.31 -14.09 -18.47
CA ARG A 257 -19.39 -15.51 -18.14
C ARG A 257 -19.69 -15.64 -16.64
N PHE A 258 -20.73 -16.40 -16.30
CA PHE A 258 -21.25 -16.56 -14.93
C PHE A 258 -22.06 -15.39 -14.35
N SER A 259 -22.34 -14.31 -15.08
CA SER A 259 -23.17 -13.23 -14.53
C SER A 259 -24.50 -13.72 -13.97
N ASN A 260 -25.21 -14.57 -14.71
CA ASN A 260 -26.48 -15.18 -14.28
C ASN A 260 -26.34 -15.95 -12.96
N VAL A 261 -25.21 -16.61 -12.72
CA VAL A 261 -24.94 -17.35 -11.47
C VAL A 261 -24.77 -16.37 -10.31
N PHE A 262 -24.02 -15.28 -10.52
CA PHE A 262 -23.84 -14.25 -9.49
C PHE A 262 -25.16 -13.55 -9.15
N PHE A 263 -25.93 -13.12 -10.16
CA PHE A 263 -27.23 -12.50 -9.93
C PHE A 263 -28.23 -13.44 -9.27
N ALA A 264 -28.27 -14.72 -9.66
CA ALA A 264 -29.16 -15.70 -9.05
C ALA A 264 -28.81 -16.01 -7.58
N LEU A 265 -27.52 -16.06 -7.24
CA LEU A 265 -27.07 -16.43 -5.88
C LEU A 265 -27.01 -15.25 -4.91
N LEU A 266 -26.60 -14.07 -5.39
CA LEU A 266 -26.28 -12.91 -4.54
C LEU A 266 -27.26 -11.74 -4.72
N GLY A 267 -28.12 -11.79 -5.74
CA GLY A 267 -28.91 -10.64 -6.17
C GLY A 267 -28.06 -9.51 -6.78
N PRO A 268 -28.70 -8.39 -7.18
CA PRO A 268 -28.02 -7.24 -7.75
C PRO A 268 -26.98 -6.61 -6.80
N ASP A 269 -27.36 -6.37 -5.54
CA ASP A 269 -26.50 -5.71 -4.56
C ASP A 269 -25.24 -6.53 -4.24
N GLY A 270 -25.42 -7.83 -3.99
CA GLY A 270 -24.29 -8.72 -3.72
C GLY A 270 -23.38 -8.90 -4.94
N THR A 271 -23.96 -8.94 -6.15
CA THR A 271 -23.18 -8.98 -7.40
C THR A 271 -22.38 -7.70 -7.60
N TYR A 272 -22.98 -6.54 -7.34
CA TYR A 272 -22.31 -5.24 -7.40
C TYR A 272 -21.14 -5.16 -6.41
N LEU A 273 -21.34 -5.60 -5.16
CA LEU A 273 -20.27 -5.63 -4.16
C LEU A 273 -19.11 -6.52 -4.59
N VAL A 274 -19.38 -7.77 -5.01
CA VAL A 274 -18.32 -8.66 -5.50
C VAL A 274 -17.58 -8.03 -6.67
N PHE A 275 -18.31 -7.48 -7.63
CA PHE A 275 -17.72 -6.80 -8.76
C PHE A 275 -16.80 -5.67 -8.31
N VAL A 276 -17.26 -4.78 -7.44
CA VAL A 276 -16.46 -3.66 -6.95
C VAL A 276 -15.16 -4.17 -6.30
N PHE A 277 -15.22 -5.17 -5.42
CA PHE A 277 -14.03 -5.69 -4.75
C PHE A 277 -13.00 -6.29 -5.70
N VAL A 278 -13.46 -7.06 -6.69
CA VAL A 278 -12.54 -7.72 -7.62
C VAL A 278 -12.14 -6.81 -8.77
N TRP A 279 -12.99 -5.86 -9.17
CA TRP A 279 -12.68 -4.87 -10.21
C TRP A 279 -11.40 -4.12 -9.86
N TYR A 280 -11.20 -3.67 -8.62
CA TYR A 280 -9.94 -3.03 -8.21
C TYR A 280 -8.70 -3.92 -8.37
N LEU A 281 -8.85 -5.26 -8.39
CA LEU A 281 -7.73 -6.18 -8.63
C LEU A 281 -7.40 -6.34 -10.11
N VAL A 282 -8.38 -6.23 -11.00
CA VAL A 282 -8.24 -6.50 -12.45
C VAL A 282 -8.27 -5.25 -13.31
N GLN A 283 -8.79 -4.15 -12.79
CA GLN A 283 -8.89 -2.87 -13.47
C GLN A 283 -7.52 -2.39 -13.94
N GLY A 284 -6.48 -2.54 -13.12
CA GLY A 284 -5.14 -2.13 -13.52
C GLY A 284 -4.59 -2.90 -14.72
N LEU A 285 -4.96 -4.17 -14.89
CA LEU A 285 -4.62 -4.94 -16.09
C LEU A 285 -5.30 -4.34 -17.34
N VAL A 286 -6.59 -4.06 -17.25
CA VAL A 286 -7.39 -3.51 -18.36
C VAL A 286 -6.92 -2.11 -18.75
N MET A 287 -6.75 -1.24 -17.75
CA MET A 287 -6.38 0.16 -17.95
C MET A 287 -4.91 0.31 -18.37
N SER A 288 -4.00 -0.51 -17.82
CA SER A 288 -2.62 -0.62 -18.34
C SER A 288 -2.61 -0.97 -19.82
N ASN A 289 -3.40 -1.97 -20.24
CA ASN A 289 -3.39 -2.43 -21.62
C ASN A 289 -3.82 -1.31 -22.59
N ALA A 290 -4.89 -0.57 -22.26
CA ALA A 290 -5.31 0.60 -23.03
C ALA A 290 -4.22 1.68 -23.07
N ILE A 291 -3.59 1.99 -21.92
CA ILE A 291 -2.50 2.97 -21.85
C ILE A 291 -1.30 2.55 -22.70
N PHE A 292 -0.87 1.30 -22.61
CA PHE A 292 0.26 0.81 -23.37
C PHE A 292 0.00 0.84 -24.87
N THR A 293 -1.26 0.64 -25.28
CA THR A 293 -1.64 0.61 -26.70
C THR A 293 -1.82 2.02 -27.27
N ASP A 294 -2.56 2.88 -26.57
CA ASP A 294 -3.15 4.07 -27.18
C ASP A 294 -2.61 5.38 -26.62
N TYR A 295 -1.86 5.35 -25.51
CA TYR A 295 -1.34 6.59 -24.92
C TYR A 295 -0.38 7.29 -25.89
N ASN A 296 -0.72 8.48 -26.34
CA ASN A 296 0.08 9.30 -27.25
C ASN A 296 0.49 10.66 -26.65
N GLY A 297 0.16 10.90 -25.37
CA GLY A 297 0.52 12.13 -24.65
C GLY A 297 2.01 12.24 -24.34
N SER A 298 2.43 13.43 -23.91
CA SER A 298 3.80 13.64 -23.39
C SER A 298 4.05 12.81 -22.14
N MET A 299 5.33 12.56 -21.83
CA MET A 299 5.71 11.98 -20.54
C MET A 299 5.28 12.92 -19.41
N MET A 300 4.51 12.44 -18.43
CA MET A 300 4.04 13.26 -17.30
C MET A 300 5.07 13.42 -16.16
N LEU A 301 6.25 12.80 -16.30
CA LEU A 301 7.44 13.00 -15.46
C LEU A 301 7.22 12.76 -13.96
N GLY A 302 6.37 11.80 -13.61
CA GLY A 302 6.02 11.45 -12.23
C GLY A 302 4.77 12.16 -11.74
N SER A 303 4.24 13.12 -12.49
CA SER A 303 3.05 13.89 -12.11
C SER A 303 1.76 13.09 -12.21
N TYR A 304 1.77 11.95 -12.91
CA TYR A 304 0.64 11.03 -12.92
C TYR A 304 0.69 10.05 -11.76
N GLY A 305 1.88 9.48 -11.50
CA GLY A 305 2.07 8.44 -10.50
C GLY A 305 2.29 8.95 -9.08
N VAL A 306 2.77 10.18 -8.86
CA VAL A 306 3.17 10.67 -7.53
C VAL A 306 2.42 11.97 -7.19
N ASP A 307 1.49 11.89 -6.24
CA ASP A 307 0.63 13.01 -5.81
C ASP A 307 1.41 14.31 -5.49
N LEU A 308 2.56 14.19 -4.82
CA LEU A 308 3.40 15.33 -4.46
C LEU A 308 4.03 16.00 -5.70
N VAL A 309 4.44 15.20 -6.68
CA VAL A 309 4.97 15.71 -7.94
C VAL A 309 3.85 16.38 -8.72
N ALA A 310 2.67 15.76 -8.78
CA ALA A 310 1.48 16.36 -9.40
C ALA A 310 1.14 17.74 -8.79
N ALA A 311 1.13 17.82 -7.46
CA ALA A 311 0.86 19.06 -6.74
C ALA A 311 1.92 20.15 -6.99
N ALA A 312 3.20 19.77 -7.04
CA ALA A 312 4.29 20.69 -7.36
C ALA A 312 4.20 21.18 -8.82
N THR A 313 4.01 20.27 -9.78
CA THR A 313 3.89 20.62 -11.20
C THR A 313 2.70 21.52 -11.46
N ARG A 314 1.55 21.33 -10.80
CA ARG A 314 0.39 22.24 -10.92
C ARG A 314 0.70 23.70 -10.56
N ARG A 315 1.70 23.95 -9.69
CA ARG A 315 2.14 25.31 -9.34
C ARG A 315 3.12 25.91 -10.35
N ILE A 316 3.89 25.07 -11.04
CA ILE A 316 4.92 25.48 -11.99
C ILE A 316 4.32 25.60 -13.40
N ASN A 317 3.58 24.59 -13.82
CA ASN A 317 2.97 24.47 -15.14
C ASN A 317 1.68 23.62 -15.05
N GLY A 318 0.57 24.25 -14.65
CA GLY A 318 -0.75 23.61 -14.58
C GLY A 318 -1.27 23.13 -15.93
N GLN A 319 -0.94 23.84 -17.01
CA GLN A 319 -1.38 23.48 -18.36
C GLN A 319 -0.83 22.11 -18.80
N PHE A 320 0.45 21.85 -18.53
CA PHE A 320 1.07 20.54 -18.81
C PHE A 320 0.32 19.39 -18.13
N ILE A 321 -0.19 19.61 -16.91
CA ILE A 321 -0.98 18.63 -16.17
C ILE A 321 -2.36 18.44 -16.82
N ALA A 322 -3.03 19.55 -17.15
CA ALA A 322 -4.34 19.51 -17.81
C ALA A 322 -4.27 18.77 -19.15
N ASP A 323 -3.28 19.05 -19.98
CA ASP A 323 -3.08 18.42 -21.28
C ASP A 323 -2.86 16.90 -21.16
N GLY A 324 -2.01 16.48 -20.22
CA GLY A 324 -1.75 15.06 -19.95
C GLY A 324 -3.00 14.32 -19.49
N TYR A 325 -3.76 14.92 -18.56
CA TYR A 325 -5.01 14.32 -18.09
C TYR A 325 -6.13 14.34 -19.14
N ALA A 326 -6.17 15.34 -20.03
CA ALA A 326 -7.11 15.37 -21.14
C ALA A 326 -6.88 14.20 -22.12
N VAL A 327 -5.63 13.81 -22.36
CA VAL A 327 -5.31 12.61 -23.16
C VAL A 327 -5.89 11.36 -22.49
N LEU A 328 -5.66 11.20 -21.18
CA LEU A 328 -6.17 10.06 -20.42
C LEU A 328 -7.69 10.04 -20.35
N LEU A 329 -8.33 11.20 -20.30
CA LEU A 329 -9.79 11.34 -20.34
C LEU A 329 -10.35 10.90 -21.70
N ARG A 330 -9.72 11.31 -22.81
CA ARG A 330 -10.11 10.88 -24.16
C ARG A 330 -9.99 9.36 -24.37
N MET A 331 -9.00 8.74 -23.73
CA MET A 331 -8.85 7.27 -23.72
C MET A 331 -9.79 6.56 -22.73
N ASN A 332 -10.64 7.33 -22.03
CA ASN A 332 -11.48 6.85 -20.95
C ASN A 332 -10.70 6.12 -19.84
N THR A 333 -9.43 6.46 -19.61
CA THR A 333 -8.60 5.87 -18.55
C THR A 333 -8.43 6.80 -17.35
N TYR A 334 -8.86 8.06 -17.48
CA TYR A 334 -8.88 9.00 -16.37
C TYR A 334 -9.83 8.54 -15.23
N GLY A 335 -9.46 8.81 -13.97
CA GLY A 335 -10.24 8.39 -12.80
C GLY A 335 -10.10 6.91 -12.43
N PHE A 336 -9.44 6.11 -13.28
CA PHE A 336 -9.11 4.72 -13.02
C PHE A 336 -7.67 4.55 -12.52
N LEU A 337 -7.39 3.41 -11.89
CA LEU A 337 -6.08 3.04 -11.36
C LEU A 337 -5.42 2.06 -12.34
N PRO A 338 -4.43 2.49 -13.14
CA PRO A 338 -3.96 1.72 -14.28
C PRO A 338 -2.85 0.73 -13.97
N SER A 339 -2.69 0.27 -12.73
CA SER A 339 -1.51 -0.45 -12.25
C SER A 339 -0.25 0.42 -12.11
N ALA A 340 0.73 -0.08 -11.37
CA ALA A 340 2.04 0.53 -11.25
C ALA A 340 2.73 0.71 -12.60
N PHE A 341 2.57 -0.25 -13.50
CA PHE A 341 3.28 -0.25 -14.77
C PHE A 341 2.63 0.70 -15.77
N GLY A 342 1.29 0.76 -15.80
CA GLY A 342 0.56 1.76 -16.57
C GLY A 342 0.92 3.17 -16.12
N SER A 343 0.97 3.42 -14.81
CA SER A 343 1.42 4.71 -14.26
C SER A 343 2.86 5.06 -14.66
N LEU A 344 3.81 4.13 -14.53
CA LEU A 344 5.19 4.37 -14.95
C LEU A 344 5.31 4.68 -16.45
N TYR A 345 4.45 4.08 -17.28
CA TYR A 345 4.45 4.32 -18.72
C TYR A 345 3.84 5.68 -19.09
N VAL A 346 2.81 6.15 -18.38
CA VAL A 346 2.32 7.53 -18.54
C VAL A 346 3.40 8.54 -18.16
N ASP A 347 4.08 8.29 -17.03
CA ASP A 347 5.09 9.20 -16.51
C ASP A 347 6.38 9.21 -17.34
N PHE A 348 6.83 8.05 -17.82
CA PHE A 348 8.19 7.90 -18.38
C PHE A 348 8.24 7.05 -19.65
N ARG A 349 7.12 6.60 -20.22
CA ARG A 349 7.09 5.67 -21.37
C ARG A 349 7.96 4.44 -21.10
N PHE A 350 8.78 4.03 -22.08
CA PHE A 350 9.75 2.95 -21.91
C PHE A 350 10.92 3.29 -20.98
N PHE A 351 11.20 4.58 -20.72
CA PHE A 351 12.15 4.93 -19.64
C PHE A 351 11.63 4.49 -18.27
N GLY A 352 10.32 4.24 -18.12
CA GLY A 352 9.71 3.64 -16.93
C GLY A 352 10.26 2.26 -16.57
N LEU A 353 10.93 1.56 -17.49
CA LEU A 353 11.64 0.31 -17.22
C LEU A 353 12.80 0.52 -16.23
N ILE A 354 13.44 1.70 -16.22
CA ILE A 354 14.53 2.03 -15.30
C ILE A 354 14.05 2.07 -13.84
N PRO A 355 13.06 2.90 -13.44
CA PRO A 355 12.53 2.88 -12.08
C PRO A 355 11.87 1.55 -11.74
N CYS A 356 11.28 0.83 -12.71
CA CYS A 356 10.76 -0.52 -12.50
C CYS A 356 11.88 -1.51 -12.09
N PHE A 357 13.00 -1.49 -12.79
CA PHE A 357 14.18 -2.30 -12.46
C PHE A 357 14.73 -1.94 -11.08
N LEU A 358 14.87 -0.64 -10.78
CA LEU A 358 15.35 -0.15 -9.48
C LEU A 358 14.43 -0.60 -8.34
N TRP A 359 13.11 -0.55 -8.54
CA TRP A 359 12.14 -1.07 -7.58
C TRP A 359 12.30 -2.57 -7.34
N GLY A 360 12.47 -3.35 -8.42
CA GLY A 360 12.82 -4.77 -8.35
C GLY A 360 14.09 -5.00 -7.55
N TRP A 361 15.16 -4.29 -7.88
CA TRP A 361 16.46 -4.36 -7.24
C TRP A 361 16.40 -4.04 -5.74
N LEU A 362 15.68 -2.97 -5.35
CA LEU A 362 15.47 -2.63 -3.94
C LEU A 362 14.73 -3.75 -3.20
N SER A 363 13.69 -4.31 -3.82
CA SER A 363 12.93 -5.44 -3.26
C SER A 363 13.83 -6.66 -3.04
N GLY A 364 14.66 -6.99 -4.03
CA GLY A 364 15.66 -8.07 -3.93
C GLY A 364 16.72 -7.78 -2.87
N LYS A 365 17.17 -6.53 -2.73
CA LYS A 365 18.12 -6.11 -1.71
C LYS A 365 17.55 -6.29 -0.30
N VAL A 366 16.28 -5.94 -0.08
CA VAL A 366 15.59 -6.21 1.18
C VAL A 366 15.57 -7.70 1.49
N TYR A 367 15.14 -8.51 0.52
CA TYR A 367 15.13 -9.97 0.66
C TYR A 367 16.51 -10.54 0.99
N ALA A 368 17.54 -10.15 0.25
CA ALA A 368 18.91 -10.63 0.45
C ALA A 368 19.44 -10.30 1.84
N ASN A 369 19.22 -9.08 2.34
CA ASN A 369 19.66 -8.68 3.68
C ASN A 369 18.90 -9.43 4.79
N VAL A 370 17.59 -9.66 4.61
CA VAL A 370 16.80 -10.48 5.54
C VAL A 370 17.28 -11.93 5.55
N LYS A 371 17.58 -12.51 4.38
CA LYS A 371 18.12 -13.88 4.26
C LYS A 371 19.51 -14.03 4.88
N ARG A 372 20.37 -13.04 4.72
CA ARG A 372 21.72 -13.02 5.31
C ARG A 372 21.72 -12.82 6.83
N GLY A 373 20.61 -12.35 7.41
CA GLY A 373 20.47 -12.16 8.85
C GLY A 373 21.47 -11.18 9.47
N MET A 374 22.03 -10.25 8.68
CA MET A 374 23.08 -9.33 9.13
C MET A 374 22.54 -8.18 9.98
N ASP A 375 21.33 -7.74 9.70
CA ASP A 375 20.72 -6.57 10.31
C ASP A 375 19.19 -6.73 10.34
N ASP A 376 18.64 -6.84 11.56
CA ASP A 376 17.21 -7.04 11.77
C ASP A 376 16.37 -5.83 11.36
N ARG A 377 16.95 -4.63 11.16
CA ARG A 377 16.22 -3.44 10.69
C ARG A 377 15.61 -3.65 9.31
N TRP A 378 16.20 -4.49 8.46
CA TRP A 378 15.68 -4.77 7.13
C TRP A 378 14.29 -5.41 7.14
N MET A 379 13.90 -6.02 8.27
CA MET A 379 12.55 -6.58 8.41
C MET A 379 11.46 -5.50 8.49
N LEU A 380 11.81 -4.27 8.88
CA LEU A 380 10.89 -3.14 8.87
C LEU A 380 10.38 -2.85 7.45
N LEU A 381 11.21 -3.11 6.45
CA LEU A 381 10.92 -2.85 5.03
C LEU A 381 10.05 -3.94 4.39
N VAL A 382 9.98 -5.14 4.99
CA VAL A 382 9.32 -6.31 4.39
C VAL A 382 7.82 -6.09 4.14
N PRO A 383 7.02 -5.56 5.09
CA PRO A 383 5.62 -5.25 4.85
C PRO A 383 5.42 -4.26 3.69
N PHE A 384 6.23 -3.21 3.62
CA PHE A 384 6.14 -2.20 2.55
C PHE A 384 6.45 -2.78 1.17
N VAL A 385 7.51 -3.59 1.04
CA VAL A 385 7.83 -4.28 -0.21
C VAL A 385 6.71 -5.24 -0.62
N THR A 386 6.20 -6.03 0.34
CA THR A 386 5.15 -7.02 0.07
C THR A 386 3.86 -6.34 -0.37
N VAL A 387 3.43 -5.33 0.38
CA VAL A 387 2.24 -4.53 0.08
C VAL A 387 2.41 -3.77 -1.25
N GLY A 388 3.59 -3.23 -1.53
CA GLY A 388 3.89 -2.60 -2.82
C GLY A 388 3.77 -3.56 -4.00
N ILE A 389 4.16 -4.82 -3.84
CA ILE A 389 3.96 -5.86 -4.86
C ILE A 389 2.46 -6.15 -5.05
N PHE A 390 1.67 -6.25 -3.98
CA PHE A 390 0.22 -6.46 -4.09
C PHE A 390 -0.48 -5.27 -4.76
N PHE A 391 -0.14 -4.05 -4.34
CA PHE A 391 -0.71 -2.83 -4.92
C PHE A 391 -0.14 -2.45 -6.28
N SER A 392 0.83 -3.21 -6.80
CA SER A 392 1.27 -3.07 -8.19
C SER A 392 0.14 -3.23 -9.20
N LEU A 393 -0.92 -3.96 -8.82
CA LEU A 393 -2.16 -4.09 -9.60
C LEU A 393 -2.95 -2.78 -9.71
N ILE A 394 -2.68 -1.80 -8.86
CA ILE A 394 -3.47 -0.57 -8.72
C ILE A 394 -2.63 0.65 -9.10
N ASN A 395 -1.49 0.86 -8.44
CA ASN A 395 -0.58 1.97 -8.69
C ASN A 395 0.84 1.63 -8.18
N THR A 396 1.82 2.47 -8.49
CA THR A 396 3.19 2.32 -7.98
C THR A 396 3.21 2.36 -6.45
N PRO A 397 4.16 1.69 -5.77
CA PRO A 397 4.25 1.75 -4.30
C PRO A 397 4.51 3.17 -3.77
N ILE A 398 5.11 4.04 -4.59
CA ILE A 398 5.34 5.45 -4.27
C ILE A 398 4.13 6.32 -4.62
N GLY A 399 3.23 5.86 -5.47
CA GLY A 399 2.02 6.57 -5.86
C GLY A 399 0.77 6.23 -5.06
N PHE A 400 0.69 5.00 -4.55
CA PHE A 400 -0.52 4.54 -3.88
C PHE A 400 -0.64 5.09 -2.45
N SER A 401 -1.76 5.75 -2.15
CA SER A 401 -2.13 6.18 -0.79
C SER A 401 -1.04 7.01 -0.09
N ASN A 402 -0.50 8.02 -0.79
CA ASN A 402 0.64 8.82 -0.33
C ASN A 402 1.90 7.97 -0.10
N GLY A 403 2.16 7.08 -1.06
CA GLY A 403 3.23 6.09 -1.01
C GLY A 403 4.61 6.72 -0.86
N PHE A 404 4.88 7.84 -1.54
CA PHE A 404 6.17 8.52 -1.50
C PHE A 404 6.51 8.96 -0.07
N VAL A 405 5.60 9.70 0.58
CA VAL A 405 5.78 10.16 1.97
C VAL A 405 5.85 8.97 2.93
N THR A 406 5.06 7.91 2.68
CA THR A 406 5.16 6.65 3.45
C THR A 406 6.57 6.06 3.40
N HIS A 407 7.18 6.00 2.21
CA HIS A 407 8.54 5.48 2.04
C HIS A 407 9.59 6.41 2.66
N VAL A 408 9.39 7.73 2.62
CA VAL A 408 10.26 8.69 3.34
C VAL A 408 10.25 8.40 4.84
N TRP A 409 9.08 8.27 5.47
CA TRP A 409 8.99 7.94 6.90
C TRP A 409 9.59 6.58 7.23
N MET A 410 9.40 5.59 6.35
CA MET A 410 10.02 4.28 6.49
C MET A 410 11.55 4.36 6.46
N ILE A 411 12.12 5.17 5.55
CA ILE A 411 13.58 5.43 5.49
C ILE A 411 14.04 6.13 6.77
N VAL A 412 13.34 7.19 7.21
CA VAL A 412 13.64 7.90 8.46
C VAL A 412 13.66 6.93 9.64
N ALA A 413 12.65 6.06 9.75
CA ALA A 413 12.56 5.07 10.82
C ALA A 413 13.69 4.05 10.75
N PHE A 414 14.05 3.58 9.56
CA PHE A 414 15.14 2.65 9.33
C PHE A 414 16.51 3.25 9.72
N LEU A 415 16.75 4.51 9.34
CA LEU A 415 17.99 5.24 9.66
C LEU A 415 18.10 5.59 11.16
N ALA A 416 16.98 5.98 11.78
CA ALA A 416 16.93 6.30 13.21
C ALA A 416 17.06 5.07 14.12
N ALA A 417 16.76 3.87 13.60
CA ALA A 417 16.87 2.63 14.35
C ALA A 417 18.32 2.19 14.52
N LYS A 418 18.72 1.87 15.76
CA LYS A 418 20.09 1.47 16.11
C LYS A 418 20.18 -0.03 16.37
N VAL A 419 21.15 -0.71 15.74
CA VAL A 419 21.42 -2.12 16.04
C VAL A 419 22.25 -2.22 17.30
N GLN A 420 21.68 -2.77 18.36
CA GLN A 420 22.40 -3.15 19.56
C GLN A 420 22.90 -4.59 19.38
N ARG A 421 24.21 -4.76 19.15
CA ARG A 421 24.85 -6.06 19.26
C ARG A 421 25.07 -6.35 20.73
N ALA A 422 24.61 -7.50 21.21
CA ALA A 422 24.98 -7.95 22.54
C ALA A 422 26.51 -8.04 22.60
N SER A 423 27.14 -7.18 23.41
CA SER A 423 28.51 -7.38 23.84
C SER A 423 28.49 -8.66 24.67
N PHE A 424 28.99 -9.76 24.08
CA PHE A 424 29.31 -10.91 24.89
C PHE A 424 30.34 -10.43 25.92
N PRO A 425 30.15 -10.66 27.23
CA PRO A 425 31.23 -10.43 28.18
C PRO A 425 32.45 -11.19 27.66
N PRO A 426 33.65 -10.57 27.67
CA PRO A 426 34.86 -11.28 27.27
C PRO A 426 34.90 -12.60 28.04
N MET A 427 35.09 -13.72 27.32
CA MET A 427 35.18 -15.01 27.98
C MET A 427 36.23 -14.89 29.10
N PRO A 428 35.91 -15.30 30.35
CA PRO A 428 36.86 -15.21 31.43
C PRO A 428 38.14 -15.95 31.01
N GLN A 429 39.26 -15.22 30.95
CA GLN A 429 40.55 -15.70 30.43
C GLN A 429 41.10 -16.91 31.22
N GLY A 430 40.48 -17.30 32.34
CA GLY A 430 40.86 -18.44 33.18
C GLY A 430 40.34 -19.81 32.74
N ALA A 431 39.43 -19.92 31.77
CA ALA A 431 38.83 -21.22 31.41
C ALA A 431 39.70 -22.11 30.50
N MET A 432 40.89 -21.65 30.09
CA MET A 432 41.76 -22.36 29.13
C MET A 432 42.98 -23.06 29.77
N ARG A 433 43.03 -23.21 31.10
CA ARG A 433 44.20 -23.81 31.81
C ARG A 433 43.98 -25.21 32.41
N LEU A 434 42.87 -25.90 32.13
CA LEU A 434 42.56 -27.18 32.81
C LEU A 434 42.36 -28.40 31.88
N SER A 435 43.05 -28.49 30.73
CA SER A 435 43.06 -29.74 29.94
C SER A 435 44.45 -30.16 29.43
N ALA A 436 45.46 -30.04 30.28
CA ALA A 436 46.77 -30.65 30.08
C ALA A 436 47.26 -31.28 31.39
N ARG A 437 46.63 -32.37 31.78
CA ARG A 437 47.19 -33.41 32.64
C ARG A 437 46.66 -34.75 32.18
#